data_AF-A0AAY3ZXX1-F1
#
_entry.id   AF-A0AAY3ZXX1-F1
#
_cell.length_a   1.000
_cell.length_b   1.000
_cell.length_c   1.000
_cell.angle_alpha   90.00
_cell.angle_beta   90.00
_cell.angle_gamma   90.00
#
_symmetry.space_group_name_H-M   'P 1'
#
loop_
_entity.id
_entity.type
_entity.pdbx_description
1 polymer ?
#
loop_
_entity_poly.entity_id
_entity_poly.type
_entity_poly.pdbx_seq_one_letter_code
_entity_poly.pdbx_strand_id
1 'polypeptide(L)'
;MHVCVLLVSLYSAPLPTIDPCVNYTSLDQPWRATNYSTKSVLYCDNSVNWNGWYRLLYNGMNALMPESCVPINHCGTSAPLWITSAHPQVGDGVVSRAVCGNWNGNCCQFKPPSIQVKACVGNYYVYQFVKTGACDLAYCAGNNLLVITSVHLYIATYILTMHLFDKLCLDVQKPVIKPQIKGTV
;
A
#
# COMPACT_ATOMS: atom_id res chain seq x y z
N MET A 1 57.82 22.29 -19.72
CA MET A 1 56.68 22.39 -18.77
C MET A 1 55.45 21.83 -19.46
N HIS A 2 54.77 20.89 -18.80
CA HIS A 2 53.39 20.36 -18.99
C HIS A 2 53.41 18.86 -18.65
N VAL A 3 53.60 18.56 -17.37
CA VAL A 3 53.28 17.24 -16.82
C VAL A 3 51.79 17.24 -16.52
N CYS A 4 51.05 16.39 -17.21
CA CYS A 4 49.62 16.21 -17.01
C CYS A 4 49.41 15.42 -15.71
N VAL A 5 49.16 16.12 -14.61
CA VAL A 5 48.80 15.50 -13.33
C VAL A 5 47.33 15.11 -13.42
N LEU A 6 47.08 13.82 -13.69
CA LEU A 6 45.76 13.22 -13.52
C LEU A 6 45.43 13.24 -12.03
N LEU A 7 44.65 14.25 -11.61
CA LEU A 7 43.99 14.25 -10.31
C LEU A 7 42.91 13.16 -10.33
N VAL A 8 43.28 11.94 -9.95
CA VAL A 8 42.30 10.92 -9.55
C VAL A 8 41.69 11.44 -8.24
N SER A 9 40.60 12.18 -8.35
CA SER A 9 39.81 12.58 -7.19
C SER A 9 39.36 11.29 -6.50
N LEU A 10 39.87 11.05 -5.28
CA LEU A 10 39.39 10.00 -4.39
C LEU A 10 37.98 10.38 -3.93
N TYR A 11 37.00 10.26 -4.82
CA TYR A 11 35.60 10.27 -4.44
C TYR A 11 35.37 8.97 -3.68
N SER A 12 35.32 9.05 -2.36
CA SER A 12 34.79 7.97 -1.54
C SER A 12 33.33 7.78 -1.96
N ALA A 13 33.07 6.87 -2.89
CA ALA A 13 31.72 6.46 -3.18
C ALA A 13 31.13 5.96 -1.86
N PRO A 14 30.02 6.54 -1.36
CA PRO A 14 29.38 6.03 -0.16
C PRO A 14 29.07 4.55 -0.40
N LEU A 15 29.35 3.72 0.62
CA LEU A 15 29.03 2.29 0.59
C LEU A 15 27.60 2.12 0.06
N PRO A 16 27.33 1.15 -0.84
CA PRO A 16 26.00 0.97 -1.38
C PRO A 16 25.03 0.71 -0.21
N THR A 17 24.18 1.70 0.06
CA THR A 17 23.10 1.56 1.03
C THR A 17 22.19 0.45 0.49
N ILE A 18 22.11 -0.67 1.19
CA ILE A 18 21.29 -1.80 0.76
C ILE A 18 19.85 -1.30 0.61
N ASP A 19 19.30 -1.43 -0.60
CA ASP A 19 17.94 -0.98 -0.88
C ASP A 19 16.96 -1.76 0.02
N PRO A 20 16.14 -1.11 0.85
CA PRO A 20 15.20 -1.82 1.71
C PRO A 20 14.09 -2.55 0.94
N CYS A 21 13.93 -2.29 -0.37
CA CYS A 21 13.08 -3.11 -1.24
C CYS A 21 13.71 -4.48 -1.56
N VAL A 22 15.00 -4.69 -1.37
CA VAL A 22 15.65 -6.01 -1.55
C VAL A 22 15.99 -6.69 -0.23
N ASN A 23 16.15 -5.93 0.85
CA ASN A 23 16.48 -6.46 2.17
C ASN A 23 15.52 -5.94 3.24
N TYR A 24 14.57 -6.79 3.61
CA TYR A 24 13.56 -6.52 4.64
C TYR A 24 13.17 -7.81 5.37
N THR A 25 12.55 -7.65 6.53
CA THR A 25 11.90 -8.73 7.27
C THR A 25 10.40 -8.76 6.97
N SER A 26 9.87 -9.93 6.63
CA SER A 26 8.42 -10.10 6.44
C SER A 26 7.68 -10.11 7.78
N LEU A 27 6.62 -9.32 7.87
CA LEU A 27 5.65 -9.35 8.98
C LEU A 27 4.33 -9.91 8.47
N ASP A 28 4.21 -11.23 8.49
CA ASP A 28 2.98 -11.95 8.15
C ASP A 28 2.30 -12.46 9.42
N GLN A 29 1.70 -11.51 10.14
CA GLN A 29 1.06 -11.76 11.43
C GLN A 29 -0.44 -11.47 11.29
N PRO A 30 -1.30 -12.49 11.13
CA PRO A 30 -2.72 -12.28 10.82
C PRO A 30 -3.48 -11.42 11.83
N TRP A 31 -3.04 -11.39 13.09
CA TRP A 31 -3.63 -10.54 14.12
C TRP A 31 -3.50 -9.05 13.84
N ARG A 32 -2.54 -8.61 13.00
CA ARG A 32 -2.38 -7.20 12.59
C ARG A 32 -3.47 -6.72 11.63
N ALA A 33 -4.27 -7.63 11.08
CA ALA A 33 -5.23 -7.29 10.04
C ALA A 33 -6.30 -6.30 10.54
N THR A 34 -6.69 -5.34 9.72
CA THR A 34 -7.75 -4.38 10.07
C THR A 34 -9.11 -5.05 10.31
N ASN A 35 -9.34 -6.24 9.75
CA ASN A 35 -10.54 -7.05 9.99
C ASN A 35 -10.40 -8.01 11.19
N TYR A 36 -9.23 -8.08 11.83
CA TYR A 36 -9.03 -8.86 13.04
C TYR A 36 -9.44 -8.01 14.26
N SER A 37 -10.52 -8.40 14.92
CA SER A 37 -11.06 -7.73 16.10
C SER A 37 -11.05 -8.67 17.30
N THR A 38 -10.46 -8.23 18.41
CA THR A 38 -10.45 -8.97 19.68
C THR A 38 -10.35 -8.01 20.85
N LYS A 39 -11.06 -8.32 21.94
CA LYS A 39 -10.95 -7.61 23.22
C LYS A 39 -10.16 -8.39 24.27
N SER A 40 -9.80 -9.65 23.96
CA SER A 40 -9.34 -10.62 24.96
C SER A 40 -7.85 -10.90 24.91
N VAL A 41 -7.23 -10.76 23.73
CA VAL A 41 -5.80 -10.99 23.52
C VAL A 41 -5.23 -9.79 22.79
N LEU A 42 -4.43 -9.00 23.50
CA LEU A 42 -3.87 -7.76 22.99
C LEU A 42 -2.37 -7.95 22.76
N TYR A 43 -1.98 -7.90 21.48
CA TYR A 43 -0.60 -7.84 21.05
C TYR A 43 -0.11 -6.39 21.12
N CYS A 44 1.20 -6.24 21.27
CA CYS A 44 1.79 -4.92 21.34
C CYS A 44 3.16 -4.80 20.70
N ASP A 45 3.37 -3.67 20.03
CA ASP A 45 4.61 -3.39 19.32
C ASP A 45 5.64 -2.64 20.18
N ASN A 46 5.32 -2.41 21.46
CA ASN A 46 6.28 -1.89 22.45
C ASN A 46 7.32 -2.95 22.87
N SER A 47 6.96 -4.24 22.84
CA SER A 47 7.87 -5.33 23.20
C SER A 47 8.74 -5.81 22.03
N VAL A 48 8.44 -5.38 20.81
CA VAL A 48 9.20 -5.74 19.61
C VAL A 48 10.47 -4.93 19.52
N ASN A 49 11.61 -5.60 19.31
CA ASN A 49 12.87 -4.95 19.03
C ASN A 49 12.95 -4.57 17.55
N TRP A 50 12.30 -3.47 17.18
CA TRP A 50 12.29 -2.96 15.82
C TRP A 50 13.69 -2.59 15.35
N ASN A 51 14.18 -3.28 14.33
CA ASN A 51 15.48 -3.02 13.72
C ASN A 51 15.43 -3.34 12.22
N GLY A 52 15.72 -2.33 11.39
CA GLY A 52 15.70 -2.46 9.95
C GLY A 52 14.32 -2.24 9.33
N TRP A 53 14.14 -2.81 8.14
CA TRP A 53 12.98 -2.60 7.29
C TRP A 53 12.06 -3.80 7.30
N TYR A 54 10.76 -3.53 7.27
CA TYR A 54 9.73 -4.55 7.37
C TYR A 54 8.72 -4.43 6.25
N ARG A 55 8.27 -5.57 5.71
CA ARG A 55 7.17 -5.65 4.74
C ARG A 55 5.96 -6.27 5.42
N LEU A 56 4.84 -5.55 5.44
CA LEU A 56 3.59 -6.09 5.94
C LEU A 56 3.01 -7.09 4.93
N LEU A 57 2.60 -8.25 5.43
CA LEU A 57 1.92 -9.28 4.68
C LEU A 57 0.65 -9.72 5.41
N TYR A 58 -0.30 -10.28 4.66
CA TYR A 58 -1.45 -10.97 5.19
C TYR A 58 -1.66 -12.27 4.40
N ASN A 59 -1.38 -13.40 5.04
CA ASN A 59 -1.43 -14.72 4.41
C ASN A 59 -0.60 -14.77 3.12
N GLY A 60 0.64 -14.26 3.19
CA GLY A 60 1.58 -14.19 2.07
C GLY A 60 1.29 -13.09 1.04
N MET A 61 0.16 -12.38 1.13
CA MET A 61 -0.19 -11.29 0.20
C MET A 61 0.28 -9.93 0.71
N ASN A 62 0.52 -8.99 -0.22
CA ASN A 62 0.91 -7.62 0.12
C ASN A 62 -0.15 -6.93 0.98
N ALA A 63 0.27 -6.44 2.13
CA ALA A 63 -0.53 -5.56 2.97
C ALA A 63 0.19 -4.22 3.14
N LEU A 64 -0.56 -3.19 3.53
CA LEU A 64 -0.01 -1.87 3.85
C LEU A 64 -0.57 -1.37 5.17
N MET A 65 0.08 -0.39 5.77
CA MET A 65 -0.47 0.24 6.97
C MET A 65 -1.66 1.11 6.56
N PRO A 66 -2.81 1.09 7.24
CA PRO A 66 -3.97 1.88 6.80
C PRO A 66 -3.69 3.38 6.80
N GLU A 67 -4.24 4.09 5.81
CA GLU A 67 -4.16 5.56 5.68
C GLU A 67 -5.35 6.29 6.35
N SER A 68 -6.23 5.52 6.99
CA SER A 68 -7.42 6.01 7.66
C SER A 68 -7.54 5.39 9.05
N CYS A 69 -8.25 6.10 9.92
CA CYS A 69 -8.53 5.65 11.28
C CYS A 69 -9.14 4.24 11.32
N VAL A 70 -8.54 3.37 12.14
CA VAL A 70 -9.04 2.01 12.40
C VAL A 70 -9.79 2.00 13.74
N PRO A 71 -10.96 1.33 13.84
CA PRO A 71 -11.72 1.28 15.10
C PRO A 71 -10.93 0.61 16.23
N ILE A 72 -11.16 1.03 17.48
CA ILE A 72 -10.51 0.44 18.67
C ILE A 72 -10.73 -1.08 18.77
N ASN A 73 -9.79 -1.81 19.37
CA ASN A 73 -9.81 -3.28 19.51
C ASN A 73 -9.68 -4.06 18.18
N HIS A 74 -9.19 -3.41 17.12
CA HIS A 74 -8.80 -4.04 15.86
C HIS A 74 -7.28 -4.20 15.75
N CYS A 75 -6.80 -4.92 14.74
CA CYS A 75 -5.38 -5.20 14.53
C CYS A 75 -4.72 -5.88 15.75
N GLY A 76 -5.52 -6.62 16.52
CA GLY A 76 -5.07 -7.38 17.66
C GLY A 76 -4.59 -6.51 18.82
N THR A 77 -5.00 -5.24 18.90
CA THR A 77 -4.54 -4.31 19.94
C THR A 77 -5.66 -3.35 20.37
N SER A 78 -5.48 -2.70 21.51
CA SER A 78 -6.45 -1.75 22.10
C SER A 78 -6.61 -0.50 21.23
N ALA A 79 -5.48 0.12 20.89
CA ALA A 79 -5.37 1.37 20.16
C ALA A 79 -4.57 1.15 18.85
N PRO A 80 -5.26 0.76 17.75
CA PRO A 80 -4.62 0.44 16.49
C PRO A 80 -3.94 1.66 15.87
N LEU A 81 -2.75 1.44 15.30
CA LEU A 81 -1.94 2.47 14.65
C LEU A 81 -2.13 2.49 13.14
N TRP A 82 -2.21 3.70 12.59
CA TRP A 82 -2.42 4.00 11.17
C TRP A 82 -1.61 5.23 10.75
N ILE A 83 -1.30 5.40 9.45
CA ILE A 83 -0.56 6.56 8.94
C ILE A 83 -1.51 7.69 8.52
N THR A 84 -1.11 8.93 8.76
CA THR A 84 -1.99 10.11 8.55
C THR A 84 -1.96 10.71 7.16
N SER A 85 -1.06 10.23 6.30
CA SER A 85 -0.91 10.71 4.93
C SER A 85 -0.62 9.56 3.98
N ALA A 86 -0.94 9.77 2.69
CA ALA A 86 -0.84 8.75 1.67
C ALA A 86 0.57 8.14 1.56
N HIS A 87 0.66 6.85 1.25
CA HIS A 87 1.94 6.19 0.97
C HIS A 87 2.69 6.90 -0.17
N PRO A 88 4.03 6.88 -0.17
CA PRO A 88 4.82 7.39 -1.30
C PRO A 88 4.50 6.67 -2.61
N GLN A 89 4.83 7.29 -3.74
CA GLN A 89 4.89 6.64 -5.04
C GLN A 89 6.29 6.04 -5.27
N VAL A 90 6.39 5.10 -6.21
CA VAL A 90 7.68 4.57 -6.65
C VAL A 90 8.49 5.72 -7.25
N GLY A 91 9.68 5.98 -6.70
CA GLY A 91 10.56 7.08 -7.09
C GLY A 91 10.66 8.21 -6.06
N ASP A 92 9.72 8.32 -5.12
CA ASP A 92 9.75 9.34 -4.05
C ASP A 92 10.86 9.09 -3.01
N GLY A 93 11.53 7.95 -3.08
CA GLY A 93 12.55 7.55 -2.12
C GLY A 93 11.96 7.17 -0.76
N VAL A 94 12.74 7.44 0.30
CA VAL A 94 12.31 7.20 1.69
C VAL A 94 11.64 8.46 2.22
N VAL A 95 10.39 8.33 2.67
CA VAL A 95 9.60 9.44 3.19
C VAL A 95 9.18 9.17 4.64
N SER A 96 9.04 10.24 5.43
CA SER A 96 8.52 10.14 6.79
C SER A 96 6.98 10.19 6.79
N ARG A 97 6.34 9.38 7.65
CA ARG A 97 4.89 9.35 7.85
C ARG A 97 4.56 9.46 9.33
N ALA A 98 3.74 10.45 9.67
CA ALA A 98 3.21 10.59 11.01
C ALA A 98 2.16 9.49 11.27
N VAL A 99 2.21 8.94 12.48
CA VAL A 99 1.39 7.81 12.92
C VAL A 99 0.41 8.28 13.99
N CYS A 100 -0.83 7.83 13.89
CA CYS A 100 -1.88 8.07 14.88
C CYS A 100 -2.39 6.74 15.45
N GLY A 101 -2.82 6.75 16.71
CA GLY A 101 -3.53 5.66 17.35
C GLY A 101 -4.91 6.09 17.82
N ASN A 102 -5.93 5.29 17.49
CA ASN A 102 -7.32 5.55 17.87
C ASN A 102 -7.59 5.12 19.32
N TRP A 103 -8.16 6.00 20.12
CA TRP A 103 -8.60 5.69 21.49
C TRP A 103 -9.66 6.69 21.98
N ASN A 104 -10.59 6.24 22.85
CA ASN A 104 -11.60 7.10 23.50
C ASN A 104 -12.35 8.06 22.55
N GLY A 105 -12.74 7.58 21.36
CA GLY A 105 -13.47 8.39 20.38
C GLY A 105 -12.63 9.42 19.62
N ASN A 106 -11.31 9.45 19.84
CA ASN A 106 -10.37 10.25 19.09
C ASN A 106 -9.44 9.36 18.25
N CYS A 107 -9.58 9.48 16.92
CA CYS A 107 -8.79 8.73 15.94
C CYS A 107 -7.27 8.98 16.01
N CYS A 108 -6.84 10.06 16.66
CA CYS A 108 -5.43 10.38 16.88
C CYS A 108 -5.18 10.80 18.34
N GLN A 109 -5.67 9.97 19.27
CA GLN A 109 -5.40 10.14 20.69
C GLN A 109 -3.93 9.87 21.01
N PHE A 110 -3.38 8.79 20.44
CA PHE A 110 -1.97 8.46 20.57
C PHE A 110 -1.19 8.96 19.35
N LYS A 111 0.00 9.49 19.60
CA LYS A 111 0.92 10.04 18.58
C LYS A 111 2.32 9.48 18.80
N PRO A 112 2.58 8.20 18.48
CA PRO A 112 3.93 7.65 18.52
C PRO A 112 4.85 8.37 17.51
N PRO A 113 6.18 8.16 17.58
CA PRO A 113 7.09 8.77 16.62
C PRO A 113 6.74 8.37 15.18
N SER A 114 7.03 9.27 14.23
CA SER A 114 6.88 9.00 12.80
C SER A 114 7.73 7.81 12.37
N ILE A 115 7.27 7.12 11.32
CA ILE A 115 7.99 6.00 10.70
C ILE A 115 8.51 6.39 9.33
N GLN A 116 9.54 5.68 8.85
CA GLN A 116 10.00 5.82 7.47
C GLN A 116 9.30 4.81 6.58
N VAL A 117 8.91 5.23 5.38
CA VAL A 117 8.18 4.41 4.41
C VAL A 117 8.83 4.57 3.04
N LYS A 118 8.94 3.47 2.28
CA LYS A 118 9.37 3.48 0.89
C LYS A 118 8.45 2.61 0.04
N ALA A 119 8.10 3.11 -1.13
CA ALA A 119 7.38 2.35 -2.16
C ALA A 119 8.37 1.52 -2.99
N CYS A 120 8.03 0.27 -3.25
CA CYS A 120 8.86 -0.67 -4.00
C CYS A 120 8.20 -1.12 -5.30
N VAL A 121 9.02 -1.43 -6.30
CA VAL A 121 8.55 -2.08 -7.53
C VAL A 121 7.93 -3.43 -7.16
N GLY A 122 6.74 -3.73 -7.69
CA GLY A 122 5.96 -4.91 -7.30
C GLY A 122 4.79 -4.62 -6.34
N ASN A 123 4.40 -3.35 -6.20
CA ASN A 123 3.20 -2.90 -5.48
C ASN A 123 3.19 -3.33 -4.00
N TYR A 124 4.28 -3.04 -3.30
CA TYR A 124 4.38 -3.18 -1.86
C TYR A 124 5.20 -2.04 -1.26
N TYR A 125 5.13 -1.94 0.06
CA TYR A 125 5.81 -0.93 0.84
C TYR A 125 6.68 -1.59 1.89
N VAL A 126 7.78 -0.93 2.21
CA VAL A 126 8.63 -1.29 3.34
C VAL A 126 8.62 -0.15 4.35
N TYR A 127 8.62 -0.53 5.63
CA TYR A 127 8.45 0.37 6.75
C TYR A 127 9.61 0.19 7.72
N GLN A 128 10.17 1.30 8.18
CA GLN A 128 11.05 1.31 9.33
C GLN A 128 10.21 1.65 10.55
N PHE A 129 9.60 0.62 11.14
CA PHE A 129 8.83 0.76 12.36
C PHE A 129 9.73 1.11 13.53
N VAL A 130 9.14 1.75 14.52
CA VAL A 130 9.82 2.15 15.76
C VAL A 130 9.02 1.65 16.96
N LYS A 131 9.73 1.45 18.07
CA LYS A 131 9.13 1.09 19.35
C LYS A 131 8.06 2.10 19.75
N THR A 132 6.86 1.60 20.04
CA THR A 132 5.74 2.43 20.49
C THR A 132 5.91 2.81 21.96
N GLY A 133 5.22 3.85 22.44
CA GLY A 133 5.33 4.32 23.82
C GLY A 133 4.55 3.50 24.87
N ALA A 134 3.64 2.63 24.43
CA ALA A 134 2.74 1.87 25.30
C ALA A 134 2.37 0.51 24.67
N CYS A 135 2.02 -0.47 25.50
CA CYS A 135 1.65 -1.81 25.04
C CYS A 135 0.20 -1.86 24.48
N ASP A 136 -0.60 -0.81 24.62
CA ASP A 136 -1.90 -0.73 23.95
C ASP A 136 -1.81 -0.41 22.45
N LEU A 137 -0.60 -0.28 21.90
CA LEU A 137 -0.34 0.21 20.55
C LEU A 137 0.30 -0.87 19.66
N ALA A 138 -0.28 -1.09 18.48
CA ALA A 138 0.29 -1.91 17.43
C ALA A 138 -0.01 -1.38 16.02
N TYR A 139 0.96 -1.53 15.11
CA TYR A 139 0.87 -1.21 13.69
C TYR A 139 -0.08 -2.18 12.98
N CYS A 140 -1.13 -1.62 12.39
CA CYS A 140 -2.08 -2.35 11.59
C CYS A 140 -1.51 -2.76 10.23
N ALA A 141 -2.03 -3.86 9.70
CA ALA A 141 -1.91 -4.26 8.31
C ALA A 141 -3.32 -4.27 7.68
N GLY A 142 -3.53 -3.44 6.68
CA GLY A 142 -4.74 -3.40 5.88
C GLY A 142 -4.50 -4.04 4.53
N ASN A 143 -5.46 -4.86 4.11
CA ASN A 143 -5.50 -5.34 2.74
C ASN A 143 -5.99 -4.20 1.85
N ASN A 144 -5.16 -3.83 0.88
CA ASN A 144 -5.55 -2.98 -0.24
C ASN A 144 -6.67 -3.62 -1.10
N LEU A 145 -7.19 -4.80 -0.74
CA LEU A 145 -8.28 -5.47 -1.43
C LEU A 145 -9.52 -4.59 -1.58
N LEU A 146 -9.83 -3.66 -0.66
CA LEU A 146 -10.99 -2.79 -0.83
C LEU A 146 -10.78 -1.70 -1.89
N VAL A 147 -9.55 -1.20 -2.07
CA VAL A 147 -9.21 -0.20 -3.09
C VAL A 147 -8.90 -0.85 -4.43
N ILE A 148 -8.20 -1.98 -4.43
CA ILE A 148 -7.89 -2.72 -5.66
C ILE A 148 -9.14 -3.39 -6.22
N THR A 149 -10.03 -3.99 -5.41
CA THR A 149 -11.29 -4.50 -5.98
C THR A 149 -12.16 -3.38 -6.52
N SER A 150 -12.28 -2.23 -5.85
CA SER A 150 -13.08 -1.12 -6.36
C SER A 150 -12.47 -0.45 -7.60
N VAL A 151 -11.15 -0.25 -7.66
CA VAL A 151 -10.46 0.27 -8.86
C VAL A 151 -10.44 -0.76 -9.98
N HIS A 152 -10.24 -2.05 -9.69
CA HIS A 152 -10.27 -3.11 -10.69
C HIS A 152 -11.69 -3.34 -11.22
N LEU A 153 -12.72 -3.26 -10.37
CA LEU A 153 -14.12 -3.24 -10.79
C LEU A 153 -14.45 -1.97 -11.57
N TYR A 154 -13.93 -0.80 -11.18
CA TYR A 154 -14.09 0.45 -11.91
C TYR A 154 -13.44 0.41 -13.30
N ILE A 155 -12.21 -0.09 -13.41
CA ILE A 155 -11.52 -0.27 -14.69
C ILE A 155 -12.20 -1.35 -15.53
N ALA A 156 -12.59 -2.48 -14.93
CA ALA A 156 -13.29 -3.55 -15.63
C ALA A 156 -14.66 -3.11 -16.15
N THR A 157 -15.41 -2.34 -15.36
CA THR A 157 -16.68 -1.73 -15.81
C THR A 157 -16.44 -0.71 -16.92
N TYR A 158 -15.44 0.17 -16.80
CA TYR A 158 -15.07 1.11 -17.86
C TYR A 158 -14.70 0.39 -19.18
N ILE A 159 -13.82 -0.61 -19.14
CA ILE A 159 -13.44 -1.42 -20.31
C ILE A 159 -14.65 -2.16 -20.90
N LEU A 160 -15.51 -2.75 -20.05
CA LEU A 160 -16.72 -3.42 -20.51
C LEU A 160 -17.69 -2.44 -21.19
N THR A 161 -17.83 -1.22 -20.66
CA THR A 161 -18.64 -0.18 -21.33
C THR A 161 -18.07 0.20 -22.69
N MET A 162 -16.75 0.37 -22.84
CA MET A 162 -16.11 0.66 -24.13
C MET A 162 -16.35 -0.47 -25.15
N HIS A 163 -16.17 -1.73 -24.74
CA HIS A 163 -16.47 -2.88 -25.60
C HIS A 163 -17.96 -3.01 -25.95
N LEU A 164 -18.86 -2.61 -25.04
CA LEU A 164 -20.30 -2.61 -25.31
C LEU A 164 -20.67 -1.51 -26.31
N PHE A 165 -20.06 -0.32 -26.21
CA PHE A 165 -20.21 0.74 -27.21
C PHE A 165 -19.72 0.28 -28.60
N ASP A 166 -18.57 -0.39 -28.69
CA ASP A 166 -18.09 -0.93 -29.96
C ASP A 166 -19.07 -1.93 -30.58
N LYS A 167 -19.68 -2.83 -29.77
CA LYS A 167 -20.70 -3.78 -30.23
C LYS A 167 -21.99 -3.08 -30.68
N LEU A 168 -22.45 -2.09 -29.93
CA LEU A 168 -23.65 -1.31 -30.28
C LEU A 168 -23.46 -0.54 -31.59
N CYS A 169 -22.28 0.04 -31.81
CA CYS A 169 -21.93 0.71 -33.07
C CYS A 169 -21.96 -0.26 -34.27
N LEU A 170 -21.44 -1.48 -34.09
CA LEU A 170 -21.46 -2.51 -35.14
C LEU A 170 -22.88 -2.98 -35.50
N ASP A 171 -23.81 -3.01 -34.55
CA ASP A 171 -25.21 -3.36 -34.83
C ASP A 171 -25.98 -2.22 -35.52
N VAL A 172 -25.61 -0.94 -35.28
CA VAL A 172 -26.19 0.21 -36.00
C VAL A 172 -25.76 0.25 -37.47
N GLN A 173 -24.59 -0.31 -37.81
CA GLN A 173 -24.08 -0.32 -39.19
C GLN A 173 -24.51 -1.54 -40.02
N LYS A 174 -25.32 -2.47 -39.48
CA LYS A 174 -25.89 -3.54 -40.32
C LYS A 174 -26.94 -2.94 -41.26
N PRO A 175 -26.71 -2.93 -42.58
CA PRO A 175 -27.66 -2.37 -43.52
C PRO A 175 -28.96 -3.19 -43.47
N VAL A 176 -30.10 -2.51 -43.35
CA VAL A 176 -31.41 -3.12 -43.54
C VAL A 176 -31.49 -3.59 -44.99
N ILE A 177 -31.29 -4.88 -45.22
CA ILE A 177 -31.45 -5.50 -46.54
C ILE A 177 -32.94 -5.39 -46.88
N LYS A 178 -33.32 -4.38 -47.67
CA LYS A 178 -34.69 -4.28 -48.20
C LYS A 178 -34.94 -5.47 -49.12
N PRO A 179 -35.97 -6.31 -48.87
CA PRO A 179 -36.29 -7.40 -49.77
C PRO A 179 -36.66 -6.82 -51.14
N GLN A 180 -35.92 -7.21 -52.17
CA GLN A 180 -36.25 -6.90 -53.56
C GLN A 180 -37.47 -7.74 -53.94
N ILE A 181 -38.63 -7.10 -54.06
CA ILE A 181 -39.84 -7.70 -54.62
C ILE A 181 -39.55 -7.95 -56.10
N LYS A 182 -39.38 -9.22 -56.49
CA LYS A 182 -39.28 -9.60 -57.91
C LYS A 182 -40.65 -9.44 -58.56
N GLY A 183 -40.83 -8.37 -59.32
CA GLY A 183 -41.92 -8.23 -60.28
C GLY A 183 -41.60 -9.00 -61.55
N THR A 184 -42.38 -10.04 -61.82
CA THR A 184 -42.56 -10.74 -63.10
C THR A 184 -44.08 -10.68 -63.30
N VAL A 185 -44.71 -10.22 -64.38
CA VAL A 185 -44.40 -10.11 -65.81
C VAL A 185 -45.09 -8.84 -66.33
#